data_AF-A0A966CHI7-F1
#
_entry.id   AF-A0A966CHI7-F1
#
_cell.length_a   1.000
_cell.length_b   1.000
_cell.length_c   1.000
_cell.angle_alpha   90.00
_cell.angle_beta   90.00
_cell.angle_gamma   90.00
#
_symmetry.space_group_name_H-M   'P 1'
#
loop_
_entity.id
_entity.type
_entity.pdbx_description
1 polymer ?
#
loop_
_entity_poly.entity_id
_entity_poly.type
_entity_poly.pdbx_seq_one_letter_code
_entity_poly.pdbx_strand_id
1 'polypeptide(L)' 'METITLEIPEPQLVEWVRRLSPAVKQSLLRVLIPEMDTLEQLLQYGDQRIRDVASRRGIDWASLNEQQREKLIDDILHEA' A
#
# COMPACT_ATOMS: atom_id res chain seq x y z
N MET A 1 5.89 -7.50 42.82
CA MET A 1 5.83 -6.52 41.72
C MET A 1 4.47 -5.89 41.79
N GLU A 2 4.40 -4.60 42.10
CA GLU A 2 3.13 -3.87 42.09
C GLU A 2 2.73 -3.61 40.63
N THR A 3 1.48 -3.91 40.30
CA THR A 3 0.92 -3.68 38.96
C THR A 3 0.21 -2.33 38.97
N ILE A 4 0.63 -1.41 38.12
CA ILE A 4 -0.01 -0.10 37.94
C ILE A 4 -0.83 -0.16 36.66
N THR A 5 -2.13 0.12 36.78
CA THR A 5 -3.04 0.25 35.63
C THR A 5 -2.94 1.66 35.07
N LEU A 6 -2.60 1.79 33.79
CA LEU A 6 -2.58 3.05 33.05
C LEU A 6 -3.77 3.09 32.09
N GLU A 7 -4.61 4.10 32.22
CA GLU A 7 -5.65 4.40 31.22
C GLU A 7 -5.08 5.33 30.15
N ILE A 8 -5.15 4.89 28.89
CA ILE A 8 -4.66 5.65 27.74
C ILE A 8 -5.86 6.00 26.87
N PRO A 9 -6.20 7.30 26.72
CA PRO A 9 -7.26 7.73 25.81
C PRO A 9 -6.94 7.39 24.35
N GLU A 10 -7.95 7.00 23.58
CA GLU A 10 -7.78 6.68 22.14
C GLU A 10 -7.11 7.80 21.33
N PRO A 11 -7.40 9.10 21.53
CA PRO A 11 -6.69 10.15 20.80
C PRO A 11 -5.18 10.15 21.07
N GLN A 12 -4.77 9.84 22.30
CA GLN A 12 -3.36 9.75 22.67
C GLN A 12 -2.70 8.53 22.03
N LEU A 13 -3.42 7.41 21.94
CA LEU A 13 -2.94 6.22 21.24
C LEU A 13 -2.69 6.51 19.75
N VAL A 14 -3.60 7.23 19.08
CA VAL A 14 -3.43 7.63 17.67
C VAL A 14 -2.19 8.51 17.49
N GLU A 15 -1.96 9.48 18.37
CA GLU A 15 -0.77 10.33 18.33
C GLU A 15 0.53 9.53 18.51
N TRP A 16 0.51 8.49 19.33
CA TRP A 16 1.67 7.60 19.48
C TRP A 16 1.92 6.79 18.22
N VAL A 17 0.87 6.20 17.63
CA VAL A 17 0.96 5.45 16.36
C VAL A 17 1.55 6.33 15.25
N ARG A 18 1.17 7.61 15.18
CA ARG A 18 1.72 8.57 14.21
C ARG A 18 3.22 8.80 14.35
N ARG A 19 3.81 8.61 15.53
CA ARG A 19 5.25 8.80 15.79
C ARG A 19 6.09 7.54 15.54
N LEU A 20 5.46 6.40 15.28
CA LEU A 20 6.16 5.15 15.01
C LEU A 20 6.93 5.19 13.68
N SER A 21 7.94 4.33 13.57
CA SER A 21 8.68 4.13 12.33
C SER A 21 7.77 3.59 11.22
N PRO A 22 8.10 3.83 9.93
CA PRO A 22 7.30 3.31 8.81
C PRO A 22 7.08 1.79 8.86
N ALA A 23 8.11 1.02 9.24
CA ALA A 23 8.02 -0.43 9.33
C ALA A 23 7.00 -0.89 10.40
N VAL A 24 6.97 -0.24 11.57
CA VAL A 24 6.02 -0.60 12.63
C VAL A 24 4.59 -0.18 12.26
N LYS A 25 4.43 0.96 11.57
CA LYS A 25 3.12 1.36 11.03
C LYS A 25 2.59 0.33 10.03
N GLN A 26 3.43 -0.19 9.14
CA GLN A 26 3.05 -1.26 8.22
C GLN A 26 2.61 -2.52 8.97
N SER A 27 3.36 -2.95 9.99
CA SER A 27 2.96 -4.08 10.83
C SER A 27 1.62 -3.85 11.54
N LEU A 28 1.37 -2.64 12.05
CA LEU A 28 0.08 -2.29 12.66
C LEU A 28 -1.07 -2.37 11.66
N LEU A 29 -0.88 -1.88 10.42
CA LEU A 29 -1.90 -1.95 9.39
C LEU A 29 -2.27 -3.40 9.05
N ARG A 30 -1.31 -4.34 9.04
CA ARG A 30 -1.58 -5.77 8.85
C ARG A 30 -2.44 -6.38 9.95
N VAL A 31 -2.31 -5.87 11.18
CA VAL A 31 -3.13 -6.33 12.31
C VAL A 31 -4.52 -5.69 12.29
N LEU A 32 -4.60 -4.41 11.89
CA LEU A 32 -5.83 -3.61 12.00
C LEU A 32 -6.76 -3.76 10.80
N ILE A 33 -6.24 -4.08 9.62
CA ILE A 33 -7.04 -4.17 8.40
C ILE A 33 -7.28 -5.65 8.06
N PRO A 34 -8.55 -6.09 8.08
CA PRO A 34 -8.91 -7.42 7.61
C PRO A 34 -8.42 -7.64 6.17
N GLU A 35 -7.89 -8.83 5.90
CA GLU A 35 -7.42 -9.22 4.55
C GLU A 35 -6.28 -8.34 3.99
N MET A 36 -5.50 -7.66 4.84
CA MET A 36 -4.34 -6.89 4.39
C MET A 36 -3.35 -7.72 3.58
N ASP A 37 -3.10 -8.98 3.97
CA ASP A 37 -2.24 -9.87 3.19
C ASP A 37 -2.79 -10.11 1.77
N THR A 38 -4.12 -10.24 1.63
CA THR A 38 -4.79 -10.35 0.33
C THR A 38 -4.62 -9.06 -0.49
N LEU A 39 -4.79 -7.89 0.14
CA LEU A 39 -4.57 -6.60 -0.50
C LEU A 39 -3.12 -6.44 -0.95
N GLU A 40 -2.14 -6.77 -0.10
CA GLU A 40 -0.72 -6.73 -0.44
C GLU A 40 -0.42 -7.64 -1.65
N GLN A 41 -0.98 -8.85 -1.69
CA GLN A 41 -0.83 -9.77 -2.82
C GLN A 41 -1.45 -9.21 -4.11
N LEU A 42 -2.65 -8.62 -4.04
CA LEU A 42 -3.29 -8.00 -5.20
C LEU A 42 -2.49 -6.82 -5.75
N LEU A 43 -1.94 -5.97 -4.88
CA LEU A 43 -1.10 -4.85 -5.27
C LEU A 43 0.21 -5.33 -5.91
N GLN A 44 0.86 -6.33 -5.34
CA GLN A 44 2.08 -6.93 -5.92
C GLN A 44 1.81 -7.56 -7.28
N TYR A 45 0.73 -8.32 -7.41
CA TYR A 45 0.31 -8.89 -8.69
C TYR A 45 0.03 -7.79 -9.72
N GLY A 46 -0.69 -6.74 -9.34
CA GLY A 46 -0.97 -5.59 -10.20
C GLY A 46 0.31 -4.89 -10.69
N ASP A 47 1.25 -4.60 -9.79
CA ASP A 47 2.53 -3.95 -10.13
C ASP A 47 3.38 -4.81 -11.06
N GLN A 48 3.46 -6.12 -10.82
CA GLN A 48 4.18 -7.02 -11.73
C GLN A 48 3.51 -7.07 -13.10
N ARG A 49 2.18 -7.21 -13.13
CA ARG A 49 1.42 -7.34 -14.37
C ARG A 49 1.54 -6.09 -15.24
N ILE A 50 1.45 -4.91 -14.67
CA ILE A 50 1.54 -3.66 -15.43
C ILE A 50 2.94 -3.42 -15.97
N ARG A 51 4.00 -3.79 -15.24
CA ARG A 51 5.39 -3.76 -15.73
C ARG A 51 5.60 -4.72 -16.90
N ASP A 52 5.04 -5.92 -16.83
CA ASP A 52 5.10 -6.89 -17.92
C ASP A 52 4.38 -6.39 -19.18
N VAL A 53 3.22 -5.75 -19.03
CA VAL A 53 2.48 -5.17 -20.17
C VAL A 53 3.23 -3.96 -20.76
N ALA A 54 3.71 -3.06 -19.90
CA ALA A 54 4.47 -1.87 -20.32
C ALA A 54 5.75 -2.27 -21.07
N SER A 55 6.51 -3.24 -20.54
CA SER A 55 7.75 -3.71 -21.17
C SER A 55 7.51 -4.35 -22.55
N ARG A 56 6.43 -5.12 -22.73
CA ARG A 56 6.03 -5.66 -24.05
C ARG A 56 5.69 -4.56 -25.06
N ARG A 57 5.29 -3.38 -24.59
CA ARG A 57 5.02 -2.18 -25.40
C ARG A 57 6.25 -1.26 -25.54
N GLY A 58 7.40 -1.64 -24.99
CA GLY A 58 8.61 -0.82 -24.99
C GLY A 58 8.56 0.40 -24.05
N ILE A 59 7.67 0.37 -23.05
CA ILE A 59 7.46 1.47 -22.08
C ILE A 59 8.09 1.07 -20.75
N ASP A 60 8.89 1.97 -20.16
CA ASP A 60 9.36 1.83 -18.77
C ASP A 60 8.33 2.42 -17.79
N TRP A 61 7.57 1.54 -17.14
CA TRP A 61 6.57 1.87 -16.14
C TRP A 61 7.11 2.73 -14.97
N ALA A 62 8.36 2.51 -14.56
CA ALA A 62 8.95 3.23 -13.44
C ALA A 62 9.24 4.69 -13.77
N SER A 63 9.44 5.02 -15.05
CA SER A 63 9.69 6.38 -15.53
C SER A 63 8.43 7.23 -15.67
N LEU A 64 7.24 6.62 -15.68
CA LEU A 64 5.97 7.32 -15.88
C LEU A 64 5.52 8.07 -14.63
N ASN A 65 5.00 9.28 -14.83
CA ASN A 65 4.23 9.98 -13.80
C ASN A 65 2.79 9.43 -13.71
N GLU A 66 2.04 9.87 -12.70
CA GLU A 66 0.70 9.34 -12.43
C GLU A 66 -0.26 9.52 -13.61
N GLN A 67 -0.29 10.70 -14.24
CA GLN A 67 -1.17 10.96 -15.38
C GLN A 67 -0.85 10.07 -16.59
N GLN A 68 0.44 9.81 -16.83
CA GLN A 68 0.88 8.91 -17.90
C GLN A 68 0.53 7.45 -17.59
N ARG A 69 0.60 7.05 -16.31
CA ARG A 69 0.17 5.72 -15.86
C ARG A 69 -1.32 5.51 -16.05
N GLU A 70 -2.13 6.47 -15.61
CA GLU A 70 -3.59 6.45 -15.80
C GLU A 70 -3.95 6.31 -17.27
N LYS A 71 -3.33 7.10 -18.14
CA LYS A 71 -3.56 7.01 -19.59
C LYS A 71 -3.19 5.63 -20.16
N LEU A 72 -2.05 5.08 -19.78
CA LEU A 72 -1.64 3.75 -20.25
C LEU A 72 -2.62 2.66 -19.77
N ILE A 73 -3.08 2.75 -18.52
CA ILE A 73 -4.09 1.82 -17.99
C ILE A 73 -5.40 1.95 -18.77
N ASP A 74 -5.84 3.18 -19.05
CA ASP A 74 -7.05 3.45 -19.82
C ASP A 74 -6.95 2.87 -21.24
N ASP A 75 -5.84 3.11 -21.92
CA ASP A 75 -5.57 2.54 -23.26
C ASP A 75 -5.63 0.99 -23.22
N ILE A 76 -5.03 0.35 -22.20
CA ILE A 76 -5.08 -1.12 -22.04
C ILE A 76 -6.51 -1.63 -21.81
N LEU A 77 -7.30 -0.95 -20.99
CA LEU A 77 -8.67 -1.37 -20.64
C LEU A 77 -9.63 -1.27 -21.84
N HIS A 78 -9.34 -0.38 -22.79
CA HIS A 78 -10.19 -0.14 -23.97
C HIS A 78 -9.67 -0.82 -25.25
N GLU A 79 -8.56 -1.55 -25.17
CA GLU A 79 -8.07 -2.41 -26.26
C GLU A 79 -8.78 -3.77 -26.21
N ALA A 80 -9.49 -4.11 -27.30
CA ALA A 80 -10.27 -5.35 -27.46
C ALA A 80 -9.42 -6.56 -27.88
#